data_AF-A0A0H2RWM5-F1
#
_entry.id   AF-A0A0H2RWM5-F1
#
_cell.length_a   1.000
_cell.length_b   1.000
_cell.length_c   1.000
_cell.angle_alpha   90.00
_cell.angle_beta   90.00
_cell.angle_gamma   90.00
#
_symmetry.space_group_name_H-M   'P 1'
#
loop_
_entity.id
_entity.type
_entity.pdbx_description
1 polymer ?
#
loop_
_entity_poly.entity_id
_entity_poly.type
_entity_poly.pdbx_seq_one_letter_code
_entity_poly.pdbx_strand_id
1 'polypeptide(L)'
;MSSNISEEIVWNVLVFRYTIAATISLVAYEYLINLDNEIQYLWSHRFKLGSCLLFLCRYLPVLDTSIAIFEFGLNCTFSYSECKSMLKFSFGLIYLQYCLSNVVLYTHTYAVWGGGKRLLALLIGSYTLSVAGGVYSLHVLDHGAYELHSKPWIGCIVTNQSFSYGCFASVLVDSSMLFPYVLFNRFEKLD
;
A
#
# COMPACT_ATOMS: atom_id res chain seq x y z
N MET A 1 -10.75 -18.88 28.59
CA MET A 1 -9.62 -18.64 27.65
C MET A 1 -10.12 -18.49 26.22
N SER A 2 -10.91 -19.43 25.67
CA SER A 2 -11.46 -19.35 24.31
C SER A 2 -12.48 -18.22 24.07
N SER A 3 -13.22 -17.79 25.11
CA SER A 3 -14.20 -16.69 25.02
C SER A 3 -13.56 -15.31 24.84
N ASN A 4 -12.44 -15.04 25.51
CA ASN A 4 -11.74 -13.75 25.39
C ASN A 4 -11.13 -13.59 23.99
N ILE A 5 -10.62 -14.67 23.41
CA ILE A 5 -10.03 -14.67 22.06
C ILE A 5 -11.11 -14.33 21.00
N SER A 6 -12.33 -14.86 21.14
CA SER A 6 -13.41 -14.53 20.21
C SER A 6 -13.86 -13.07 20.31
N GLU A 7 -13.89 -12.48 21.51
CA GLU A 7 -14.28 -11.06 21.65
C GLU A 7 -13.22 -10.12 21.05
N GLU A 8 -11.93 -10.38 21.30
CA GLU A 8 -10.86 -9.58 20.70
C GLU A 8 -10.87 -9.63 19.17
N ILE A 9 -11.13 -10.80 18.59
CA ILE A 9 -11.23 -10.94 17.13
C ILE A 9 -12.40 -10.10 16.58
N VAL A 10 -13.56 -10.13 17.25
CA VAL A 10 -14.75 -9.37 16.84
C VAL A 10 -14.48 -7.86 16.90
N TRP A 11 -13.86 -7.37 17.97
CA TRP A 11 -13.48 -5.96 18.09
C TRP A 11 -12.52 -5.53 16.98
N ASN A 12 -11.49 -6.33 16.70
CA ASN A 12 -10.55 -6.04 15.62
C ASN A 12 -11.24 -5.97 14.26
N VAL A 13 -12.14 -6.91 13.95
CA VAL A 13 -12.91 -6.90 12.69
C VAL A 13 -13.80 -5.66 12.59
N LEU A 14 -14.45 -5.27 13.69
CA LEU A 14 -15.31 -4.10 13.73
C LEU A 14 -14.50 -2.81 13.47
N VAL A 15 -13.35 -2.68 14.14
CA VAL A 15 -12.42 -1.57 13.94
C VAL A 15 -11.97 -1.51 12.48
N PHE A 16 -11.57 -2.64 11.89
CA PHE A 16 -11.20 -2.72 10.47
C PHE A 16 -12.32 -2.26 9.54
N ARG A 17 -13.57 -2.66 9.78
CA ARG A 17 -14.70 -2.23 8.96
C ARG A 17 -14.91 -0.71 9.02
N TYR A 18 -14.83 -0.12 10.22
CA TYR A 18 -14.97 1.32 10.39
C TYR A 18 -13.80 2.09 9.76
N THR A 19 -12.57 1.61 9.91
CA THR A 19 -11.41 2.26 9.28
C THR A 19 -11.51 2.18 7.76
N ILE A 20 -11.87 1.04 7.18
CA ILE A 20 -12.09 0.90 5.73
C ILE A 20 -13.14 1.92 5.25
N ALA A 21 -14.30 1.99 5.92
CA ALA A 21 -15.36 2.95 5.58
C ALA A 21 -14.89 4.41 5.66
N ALA A 22 -14.17 4.78 6.72
CA ALA A 22 -13.58 6.11 6.87
C ALA A 22 -12.57 6.40 5.76
N THR A 23 -11.70 5.44 5.43
CA THR A 23 -10.68 5.57 4.38
C THR A 23 -11.33 5.79 3.02
N ILE A 24 -12.39 5.03 2.69
CA ILE A 24 -13.17 5.20 1.45
C ILE A 24 -13.80 6.59 1.38
N SER A 25 -14.40 7.06 2.47
CA SER A 25 -15.02 8.39 2.51
C SER A 25 -13.99 9.50 2.23
N LEU A 26 -12.77 9.34 2.77
CA LEU A 26 -11.68 10.29 2.60
C LEU A 26 -11.14 10.24 1.16
N VAL A 27 -10.94 9.05 0.62
CA VAL A 27 -10.51 8.86 -0.79
C VAL A 27 -11.56 9.40 -1.76
N ALA A 28 -12.85 9.17 -1.51
CA ALA A 28 -13.93 9.70 -2.33
C ALA A 28 -14.00 11.24 -2.25
N TYR A 29 -13.80 11.81 -1.06
CA TYR A 29 -13.75 13.26 -0.89
C TYR A 29 -12.57 13.87 -1.66
N GLU A 30 -11.38 13.30 -1.53
CA GLU A 30 -10.20 13.72 -2.30
C GLU A 30 -10.40 13.49 -3.81
N TYR A 31 -11.15 12.47 -4.22
CA TYR A 31 -11.53 12.24 -5.61
C TYR A 31 -12.34 13.42 -6.16
N LEU A 32 -13.43 13.76 -5.47
CA LEU A 32 -14.36 14.81 -5.89
C LEU A 32 -13.69 16.18 -6.02
N ILE A 33 -12.81 16.55 -5.08
CA ILE A 33 -12.19 17.88 -5.09
C ILE A 33 -11.16 18.07 -6.20
N ASN A 34 -10.51 16.99 -6.64
CA ASN A 34 -9.44 17.02 -7.63
C ASN A 34 -9.91 16.57 -9.02
N LEU A 35 -11.17 16.15 -9.18
CA LEU A 35 -11.75 15.71 -10.46
C LEU A 35 -11.74 16.84 -11.50
N ASP A 36 -12.07 18.06 -11.09
CA ASP A 36 -12.15 19.23 -11.97
C ASP A 36 -10.78 19.55 -12.59
N ASN A 37 -9.75 19.54 -11.75
CA ASN A 37 -8.36 19.68 -12.19
C ASN A 37 -7.93 18.52 -13.09
N GLU A 38 -8.28 17.27 -12.76
CA GLU A 38 -7.89 16.12 -13.57
C GLU A 38 -8.49 16.15 -14.98
N ILE A 39 -9.76 16.49 -15.13
CA ILE A 39 -10.40 16.56 -16.44
C ILE A 39 -9.71 17.63 -17.29
N GLN A 40 -9.38 18.78 -16.71
CA GLN A 40 -8.70 19.86 -17.42
C GLN A 40 -7.27 19.50 -17.85
N TYR A 41 -6.50 18.82 -16.99
CA TYR A 41 -5.09 18.49 -17.28
C TYR A 41 -4.89 17.18 -18.06
N LEU A 42 -5.74 16.14 -17.89
CA LEU A 42 -5.63 14.88 -18.63
C LEU A 42 -6.17 14.97 -20.05
N TRP A 43 -7.28 15.69 -20.28
CA TRP A 43 -7.86 15.78 -21.62
C TRP A 43 -7.20 16.83 -22.52
N SER A 44 -6.46 17.80 -21.94
CA SER A 44 -5.87 18.90 -22.71
C SER A 44 -4.39 18.71 -23.09
N HIS A 45 -3.64 17.78 -22.49
CA HIS A 45 -2.20 17.64 -22.73
C HIS A 45 -1.78 16.20 -23.09
N ARG A 46 -0.76 16.05 -23.95
CA ARG A 46 -0.16 14.74 -24.32
C ARG A 46 0.11 13.88 -23.08
N PHE A 47 -0.46 12.67 -23.05
CA PHE A 47 -0.20 11.61 -22.07
C PHE A 47 1.31 11.40 -21.88
N LYS A 48 1.85 11.86 -20.75
CA LYS A 48 3.22 11.52 -20.31
C LYS A 48 3.15 10.35 -19.33
N LEU A 49 4.25 9.60 -19.21
CA LEU A 49 4.40 8.51 -18.25
C LEU A 49 4.02 8.94 -16.82
N GLY A 50 4.38 10.15 -16.40
CA GLY A 50 4.01 10.70 -15.08
C GLY A 50 2.49 10.78 -14.85
N SER A 51 1.71 11.15 -15.86
CA SER A 51 0.24 11.18 -15.73
C SER A 51 -0.35 9.78 -15.60
N CYS A 52 0.22 8.78 -16.29
CA CYS A 52 -0.20 7.39 -16.15
C CYS A 52 0.11 6.85 -14.75
N LEU A 53 1.30 7.12 -14.21
CA LEU A 53 1.67 6.72 -12.84
C LEU A 53 0.74 7.36 -11.80
N LEU A 54 0.42 8.64 -11.95
CA LEU A 54 -0.51 9.34 -11.05
C LEU A 54 -1.92 8.73 -11.12
N PHE A 55 -2.39 8.42 -12.33
CA PHE A 55 -3.66 7.74 -12.51
C PHE A 55 -3.68 6.37 -11.84
N LEU A 56 -2.66 5.54 -12.07
CA LEU A 56 -2.58 4.23 -11.42
C LEU A 56 -2.54 4.35 -9.90
N CYS A 57 -1.68 5.21 -9.34
CA CYS A 57 -1.61 5.48 -7.90
C CYS A 57 -2.97 5.86 -7.29
N ARG A 58 -3.82 6.52 -8.07
CA ARG A 58 -5.11 7.03 -7.60
C ARG A 58 -6.25 6.02 -7.73
N TYR A 59 -6.27 5.23 -8.80
CA TYR A 59 -7.33 4.25 -9.04
C TYR A 59 -7.10 2.92 -8.33
N LEU A 60 -5.85 2.56 -8.03
CA LEU A 60 -5.53 1.34 -7.29
C LEU A 60 -6.12 1.28 -5.88
N PRO A 61 -5.98 2.31 -5.01
CA PRO A 61 -6.62 2.29 -3.69
C PRO A 61 -8.14 2.20 -3.77
N VAL A 62 -8.76 2.75 -4.81
CA VAL A 62 -10.21 2.62 -5.04
C VAL A 62 -10.58 1.17 -5.37
N LEU A 63 -9.78 0.50 -6.20
CA LEU A 63 -9.96 -0.93 -6.49
C LEU A 63 -9.73 -1.78 -5.24
N ASP A 64 -8.64 -1.55 -4.51
CA ASP A 64 -8.32 -2.29 -3.28
C ASP A 64 -9.42 -2.14 -2.21
N THR A 65 -9.86 -0.90 -1.96
CA THR A 65 -10.96 -0.65 -1.02
C THR A 65 -12.28 -1.27 -1.49
N SER A 66 -12.57 -1.27 -2.80
CA SER A 66 -13.76 -1.96 -3.32
C SER A 66 -13.70 -3.46 -3.04
N ILE A 67 -12.55 -4.10 -3.22
CA ILE A 67 -12.33 -5.52 -2.94
C ILE A 67 -12.45 -5.78 -1.43
N ALA A 68 -11.91 -4.91 -0.58
CA ALA A 68 -12.07 -5.00 0.86
C ALA A 68 -13.53 -4.90 1.31
N ILE A 69 -14.36 -4.08 0.66
CA ILE A 69 -15.81 -4.04 0.91
C ILE A 69 -16.46 -5.37 0.50
N PHE A 70 -16.08 -5.94 -0.64
CA PHE A 70 -16.57 -7.25 -1.07
C PHE A 70 -16.16 -8.37 -0.11
N GLU A 71 -14.94 -8.32 0.42
CA GLU A 71 -14.37 -9.33 1.31
C GLU A 71 -14.93 -9.24 2.75
N PHE A 72 -15.06 -8.03 3.29
CA PHE A 72 -15.44 -7.81 4.70
C PHE A 72 -16.88 -7.34 4.90
N GLY A 73 -17.49 -6.74 3.88
CA GLY A 73 -18.81 -6.11 3.93
C GLY A 73 -19.95 -6.99 3.44
N LEU A 74 -19.70 -7.88 2.47
CA LEU A 74 -20.68 -8.87 2.03
C LEU A 74 -20.47 -10.18 2.81
N ASN A 75 -21.51 -10.69 3.46
CA ASN A 75 -21.53 -12.01 4.10
C ASN A 75 -21.52 -13.13 3.04
N CYS A 76 -20.54 -13.11 2.15
CA CYS A 76 -20.35 -14.11 1.12
C CYS A 76 -19.67 -15.32 1.74
N THR A 77 -20.34 -16.46 1.69
CA THR A 77 -19.76 -17.76 2.04
C THR A 77 -18.76 -18.17 0.97
N PHE A 78 -17.54 -17.62 1.02
CA PHE A 78 -16.48 -17.99 0.11
C PHE A 78 -15.89 -19.35 0.48
N SER A 79 -15.65 -20.18 -0.54
CA SER A 79 -14.83 -21.39 -0.38
C SER A 79 -13.39 -21.00 -0.03
N TYR A 80 -12.67 -21.90 0.64
CA TYR A 80 -11.26 -21.69 1.04
C TYR A 80 -10.36 -21.25 -0.12
N SER A 81 -10.55 -21.83 -1.31
CA SER A 81 -9.79 -21.48 -2.52
C SER A 81 -10.01 -20.05 -2.98
N GLU A 82 -11.26 -19.59 -2.91
CA GLU A 82 -11.66 -18.24 -3.34
C GLU A 82 -11.13 -17.18 -2.37
N CYS A 83 -11.21 -17.42 -1.05
CA CYS A 83 -10.57 -16.54 -0.07
C CYS A 83 -9.06 -16.40 -0.34
N LYS A 84 -8.35 -17.52 -0.54
CA LYS A 84 -6.89 -17.47 -0.76
C LYS A 84 -6.53 -16.68 -2.02
N SER A 85 -7.31 -16.84 -3.09
CA SER A 85 -7.14 -16.09 -4.34
C SER A 85 -7.38 -14.59 -4.14
N MET A 86 -8.48 -14.22 -3.49
CA MET A 86 -8.83 -12.82 -3.17
C MET A 86 -7.75 -12.15 -2.31
N LEU A 87 -7.32 -12.80 -1.22
CA LEU A 87 -6.25 -12.29 -0.37
C LEU A 87 -4.96 -12.05 -1.16
N LYS A 88 -4.52 -13.03 -1.96
CA LYS A 88 -3.33 -12.87 -2.82
C LYS A 88 -3.47 -11.68 -3.76
N PHE A 89 -4.66 -11.47 -4.31
CA PHE A 89 -4.95 -10.35 -5.19
C PHE A 89 -4.89 -8.99 -4.45
N SER A 90 -5.53 -8.87 -3.28
CA SER A 90 -5.46 -7.67 -2.44
C SER A 90 -4.03 -7.35 -2.03
N PHE A 91 -3.25 -8.33 -1.56
CA PHE A 91 -1.83 -8.12 -1.25
C PHE A 91 -1.01 -7.68 -2.46
N GLY A 92 -1.30 -8.22 -3.65
CA GLY A 92 -0.68 -7.79 -4.90
C GLY A 92 -0.99 -6.33 -5.23
N LEU A 93 -2.23 -5.89 -5.04
CA LEU A 93 -2.64 -4.50 -5.26
C LEU A 93 -1.98 -3.54 -4.28
N ILE A 94 -1.97 -3.86 -2.98
CA ILE A 94 -1.29 -3.07 -1.95
C ILE A 94 0.20 -2.94 -2.27
N TYR A 95 0.84 -4.04 -2.66
CA TYR A 95 2.25 -4.03 -3.04
C TYR A 95 2.51 -3.14 -4.27
N LEU A 96 1.64 -3.20 -5.28
CA LEU A 96 1.76 -2.38 -6.48
C LEU A 96 1.56 -0.89 -6.14
N GLN A 97 0.60 -0.56 -5.26
CA GLN A 97 0.39 0.80 -4.76
C GLN A 97 1.61 1.33 -4.00
N TYR A 98 2.25 0.47 -3.19
CA TYR A 98 3.49 0.79 -2.49
C TYR A 98 4.63 1.10 -3.47
N CYS A 99 4.83 0.26 -4.49
CA CYS A 99 5.86 0.49 -5.51
C CYS A 99 5.65 1.82 -6.23
N LEU A 100 4.42 2.11 -6.65
CA LEU A 100 4.13 3.35 -7.36
C LEU A 100 4.33 4.59 -6.48
N SER A 101 3.90 4.53 -5.22
CA SER A 101 4.10 5.62 -4.26
C SER A 101 5.58 5.96 -4.07
N ASN A 102 6.43 4.93 -3.96
CA ASN A 102 7.87 5.12 -3.89
C ASN A 102 8.44 5.75 -5.17
N VAL A 103 8.04 5.27 -6.34
CA VAL A 103 8.51 5.84 -7.63
C VAL A 103 8.14 7.32 -7.77
N VAL A 104 6.93 7.70 -7.37
CA VAL A 104 6.49 9.10 -7.38
C VAL A 104 7.34 9.93 -6.42
N LEU A 105 7.49 9.48 -5.17
CA LEU A 105 8.30 10.16 -4.17
C LEU A 105 9.75 10.34 -4.64
N TYR A 106 10.32 9.30 -5.22
CA TYR A 106 11.68 9.26 -5.77
C TYR A 106 11.85 10.21 -6.96
N THR A 107 10.85 10.30 -7.83
CA THR A 107 10.86 11.24 -8.96
C THR A 107 10.86 12.69 -8.48
N HIS A 108 10.02 13.01 -7.49
CA HIS A 108 9.95 14.35 -6.91
C HIS A 108 11.24 14.73 -6.19
N THR A 109 11.81 13.84 -5.38
CA THR A 109 13.07 14.10 -4.68
C THR A 109 14.23 14.26 -5.67
N TYR A 110 14.28 13.44 -6.72
CA TYR A 110 15.29 13.57 -7.77
C TYR A 110 15.23 14.92 -8.50
N ALA A 111 14.03 15.38 -8.85
CA ALA A 111 13.81 16.64 -9.52
C ALA A 111 14.21 17.86 -8.66
N VAL A 112 13.84 17.86 -7.38
CA VAL A 112 14.18 18.94 -6.43
C VAL A 112 15.70 19.06 -6.22
N TRP A 113 16.42 17.94 -6.25
CA TRP A 113 17.83 17.89 -5.87
C TRP A 113 18.83 17.98 -7.02
N GLY A 114 18.35 18.15 -8.26
CA GLY A 114 19.21 18.38 -9.42
C GLY A 114 19.95 17.14 -9.92
N GLY A 115 19.44 15.95 -9.61
CA GLY A 115 19.75 14.74 -10.37
C GLY A 115 21.12 14.08 -10.17
N GLY A 116 21.78 14.27 -9.03
CA GLY A 116 23.09 13.64 -8.74
C GLY A 116 23.09 12.11 -8.83
N LYS A 117 24.12 11.51 -9.46
CA LYS A 117 24.24 10.04 -9.65
C LYS A 117 24.29 9.26 -8.32
N ARG A 118 24.87 9.85 -7.26
CA ARG A 118 24.91 9.25 -5.92
C ARG A 118 23.51 9.12 -5.31
N LEU A 119 22.68 10.15 -5.48
CA LEU A 119 21.29 10.14 -5.04
C LEU A 119 20.55 9.02 -5.77
N LEU A 120 20.62 8.98 -7.11
CA LEU A 120 19.96 7.94 -7.90
C LEU A 120 20.39 6.51 -7.50
N ALA A 121 21.68 6.28 -7.21
CA ALA A 121 22.15 4.98 -6.72
C ALA A 121 21.54 4.57 -5.37
N LEU A 122 21.39 5.52 -4.43
CA LEU A 122 20.73 5.27 -3.15
C LEU A 122 19.25 4.95 -3.31
N LEU A 123 18.53 5.70 -4.15
CA LEU A 123 17.11 5.46 -4.40
C LEU A 123 16.87 4.10 -5.07
N ILE A 124 17.74 3.69 -5.98
CA ILE A 124 17.65 2.34 -6.57
C ILE A 124 17.95 1.27 -5.52
N GLY A 125 18.97 1.47 -4.70
CA GLY A 125 19.33 0.55 -3.62
C GLY A 125 18.16 0.32 -2.65
N SER A 126 17.57 1.40 -2.14
CA SER A 126 16.41 1.32 -1.24
C SER A 126 15.19 0.68 -1.92
N TYR A 127 14.94 1.01 -3.19
CA TYR A 127 13.87 0.39 -3.98
C TYR A 127 14.04 -1.12 -4.08
N THR A 128 15.25 -1.60 -4.40
CA THR A 128 15.50 -3.05 -4.56
C THR A 128 15.36 -3.81 -3.24
N LEU A 129 15.75 -3.21 -2.11
CA LEU A 129 15.58 -3.81 -0.79
C LEU A 129 14.09 -3.94 -0.43
N SER A 130 13.34 -2.87 -0.68
CA SER A 130 11.89 -2.83 -0.52
C SER A 130 11.18 -3.88 -1.38
N VAL A 131 11.60 -4.04 -2.64
CA VAL A 131 11.06 -5.05 -3.55
C VAL A 131 11.35 -6.47 -3.05
N ALA A 132 12.58 -6.73 -2.62
CA ALA A 132 12.98 -8.03 -2.08
C ALA A 132 12.18 -8.40 -0.81
N GLY A 133 11.94 -7.43 0.08
CA GLY A 133 11.10 -7.61 1.26
C GLY A 133 9.67 -8.02 0.89
N GLY A 134 9.04 -7.35 -0.07
CA GLY A 134 7.69 -7.69 -0.52
C GLY A 134 7.58 -9.06 -1.19
N VAL A 135 8.56 -9.45 -2.00
CA VAL A 135 8.61 -10.79 -2.61
C VAL A 135 8.76 -11.87 -1.53
N TYR A 136 9.64 -11.66 -0.56
CA TYR A 136 9.78 -12.57 0.58
C TYR A 136 8.47 -12.71 1.37
N SER A 137 7.77 -11.60 1.60
CA SER A 137 6.47 -11.58 2.25
C SER A 137 5.40 -12.39 1.51
N LEU A 138 5.33 -12.29 0.19
CA LEU A 138 4.40 -13.08 -0.62
C LEU A 138 4.72 -14.58 -0.58
N HIS A 139 6.01 -14.93 -0.58
CA HIS A 139 6.45 -16.31 -0.40
C HIS A 139 6.07 -16.86 0.98
N VAL A 140 6.28 -16.08 2.05
CA VAL A 140 5.87 -16.46 3.40
C VAL A 140 4.35 -16.59 3.51
N LEU A 141 3.57 -15.75 2.81
CA LEU A 141 2.12 -15.83 2.78
C LEU A 141 1.63 -17.15 2.16
N ASP A 142 2.28 -17.63 1.09
CA ASP A 142 1.87 -18.88 0.44
C ASP A 142 2.19 -20.12 1.29
N HIS A 143 3.26 -20.06 2.08
CA HIS A 143 3.71 -21.16 2.96
C HIS A 143 3.17 -21.09 4.40
N GLY A 144 2.75 -19.91 4.86
CA GLY A 144 2.39 -19.63 6.24
C GLY A 144 0.89 -19.41 6.49
N ALA A 145 0.04 -19.53 5.47
CA ALA A 145 -1.42 -19.45 5.63
C ALA A 145 -1.96 -20.72 6.31
N TYR A 146 -2.09 -20.68 7.63
CA TYR A 146 -2.76 -21.73 8.41
C TYR A 146 -4.28 -21.64 8.24
N GLU A 147 -4.92 -22.80 8.15
CA GLU A 147 -6.36 -22.98 7.90
C GLU A 147 -7.18 -22.54 9.12
N LEU A 148 -7.53 -21.25 9.20
CA LEU A 148 -8.59 -20.82 10.12
C LEU A 148 -9.93 -20.99 9.40
N HIS A 149 -10.66 -22.03 9.78
CA HIS A 149 -12.02 -22.32 9.34
C HIS A 149 -12.87 -21.04 9.23
N SER A 150 -13.23 -20.69 8.00
CA SER A 150 -14.03 -19.53 7.61
C SER A 150 -15.38 -19.57 8.34
N LYS A 151 -15.51 -18.83 9.44
CA LYS A 151 -16.83 -18.58 10.02
C LYS A 151 -17.52 -17.51 9.18
N PRO A 152 -18.82 -17.64 8.85
CA PRO A 152 -19.51 -16.76 7.89
C PRO A 152 -19.58 -15.27 8.28
N TRP A 153 -19.20 -14.93 9.52
CA TRP A 153 -19.22 -13.57 10.08
C TRP A 153 -17.83 -12.97 10.26
N ILE A 154 -16.79 -13.82 10.23
CA ILE A 154 -15.40 -13.47 10.40
C ILE A 154 -14.75 -13.77 9.05
N GLY A 155 -14.59 -12.75 8.23
CA GLY A 155 -13.91 -12.84 6.93
C GLY A 155 -12.51 -13.44 7.05
N CYS A 156 -11.83 -13.60 5.94
CA CYS A 156 -10.54 -14.28 5.95
C CYS A 156 -9.46 -13.42 6.63
N ILE A 157 -9.03 -13.81 7.83
CA ILE A 157 -8.00 -13.09 8.60
C ILE A 157 -6.66 -13.80 8.45
N VAL A 158 -5.71 -13.16 7.78
CA VAL A 158 -4.30 -13.56 7.84
C VAL A 158 -3.70 -12.99 9.12
N THR A 159 -3.64 -13.81 10.17
CA THR A 159 -2.91 -13.48 11.39
C THR A 159 -1.41 -13.69 11.15
N ASN A 160 -0.80 -12.80 10.38
CA ASN A 160 0.65 -12.77 10.27
C ASN A 160 1.13 -11.33 10.40
N GLN A 161 1.24 -10.90 11.66
CA GLN A 161 1.68 -9.57 12.05
C GLN A 161 3.02 -9.17 11.40
N SER A 162 3.86 -10.14 11.05
CA SER A 162 5.15 -9.97 10.37
C SER A 162 5.07 -9.26 9.02
N PHE A 163 3.93 -9.37 8.30
CA PHE A 163 3.75 -8.69 7.01
C PHE A 163 3.71 -7.17 7.17
N SER A 164 2.86 -6.69 8.09
CA SER A 164 2.68 -5.27 8.36
C SER A 164 3.97 -4.64 8.85
N TYR A 165 4.66 -5.29 9.80
CA TYR A 165 5.94 -4.80 10.31
C TYR A 165 7.04 -4.73 9.25
N GLY A 166 7.06 -5.63 8.26
CA GLY A 166 8.01 -5.58 7.15
C GLY A 166 7.81 -4.38 6.23
N CYS A 167 6.56 -4.08 5.87
CA CYS A 167 6.21 -2.89 5.08
C CYS A 167 6.47 -1.59 5.86
N PHE A 168 6.13 -1.55 7.15
CA PHE A 168 6.41 -0.38 7.99
C PHE A 168 7.92 -0.18 8.21
N ALA A 169 8.68 -1.25 8.43
CA ALA A 169 10.12 -1.17 8.63
C ALA A 169 10.83 -0.67 7.36
N SER A 170 10.44 -1.13 6.17
CA SER A 170 11.01 -0.65 4.91
C SER A 170 10.75 0.84 4.67
N VAL A 171 9.52 1.32 4.91
CA VAL A 171 9.18 2.75 4.84
C VAL A 171 9.99 3.59 5.84
N LEU A 172 10.17 3.09 7.06
CA LEU A 172 10.95 3.78 8.10
C LEU A 172 12.44 3.82 7.76
N VAL A 173 12.98 2.76 7.16
CA VAL A 173 14.36 2.74 6.65
C VAL A 173 14.52 3.76 5.54
N ASP A 174 13.61 3.81 4.57
CA ASP A 174 13.67 4.77 3.46
C ASP A 174 13.60 6.21 3.97
N SER A 175 12.70 6.48 4.91
CA SER A 175 12.55 7.80 5.54
C SER A 175 13.80 8.21 6.33
N SER A 176 14.36 7.29 7.10
CA SER A 176 15.54 7.54 7.94
C SER A 176 16.85 7.61 7.16
N MET A 177 16.95 6.97 5.97
CA MET A 177 18.12 7.08 5.10
C MET A 177 18.07 8.35 4.24
N LEU A 178 16.89 8.76 3.79
CA LEU A 178 16.72 9.98 3.00
C LEU A 178 17.00 11.24 3.83
N PHE A 179 16.50 11.33 5.07
CA PHE A 179 16.62 12.55 5.89
C PHE A 179 18.07 13.02 6.15
N PRO A 180 19.00 12.18 6.66
CA PRO A 180 20.37 12.59 6.94
C PRO A 180 21.14 12.90 5.65
N TYR A 181 20.93 12.14 4.58
CA TYR A 181 21.59 12.38 3.29
C TYR A 181 21.11 13.69 2.65
N VAL A 182 19.82 14.00 2.79
CA VAL A 182 19.20 15.27 2.40
C VAL A 182 19.79 16.42 3.20
N LEU A 183 19.98 16.28 4.52
CA LEU A 183 20.61 17.31 5.35
C LEU A 183 22.07 17.54 4.95
N PHE A 184 22.86 16.47 4.81
CA PHE A 184 24.27 16.54 4.50
C PHE A 184 24.54 17.21 3.13
N ASN A 185 23.76 16.83 2.12
CA ASN A 185 23.88 17.41 0.77
C ASN A 185 23.35 18.85 0.69
N ARG A 186 22.48 19.27 1.63
CA ARG A 186 22.08 20.68 1.76
C ARG A 186 23.21 21.53 2.31
N PHE A 187 23.93 21.01 3.32
CA PHE A 187 25.09 21.68 3.91
C PHE A 187 26.24 21.83 2.90
N GLU A 188 26.56 20.79 2.12
CA GLU A 188 27.63 20.85 1.10
C GLU A 188 27.36 21.84 -0.05
N LYS A 189 26.12 22.27 -0.27
CA LYS A 189 25.77 23.34 -1.23
C LYS A 189 25.79 24.75 -0.64
N LEU A 190 25.91 24.89 0.68
CA LEU A 190 25.91 26.17 1.39
C LEU A 190 27.34 26.67 1.69
N ASP A 191 28.34 25.78 1.68
CA ASP A 191 29.78 26.10 1.73
C ASP A 191 30.38 26.25 0.32
#